data_AF-A0A946GB08-F1
#
_entry.id   AF-A0A946GB08-F1
#
_cell.length_a   1.000
_cell.length_b   1.000
_cell.length_c   1.000
_cell.angle_alpha   90.00
_cell.angle_beta   90.00
_cell.angle_gamma   90.00
#
_symmetry.space_group_name_H-M   'P 1'
#
loop_
_entity.id
_entity.type
_entity.pdbx_description
1 polymer ?
#
loop_
_entity_poly.entity_id
_entity_poly.type
_entity_poly.pdbx_seq_one_letter_code
_entity_poly.pdbx_strand_id
1 'polypeptide(L)'
;MSAFGEIADNYRAKGKSEAAAVPDFPNFRLGLNVASADQRVIILISGTEKEIKEARKSISAVSNDPEIIGRFHYDFETDPKTWTGILTGSKSKSGIKIIVPDTYGQKGKIVKSLPLETKAEKLKTALLKANETFVKTTEKKNYQNHVQEGRRKGIKWTMPMEFGEDRDGDGKIDHHAGRRR
;
A
#
# COMPACT_ATOMS: atom_id res chain seq x y z
N MET A 1 5.60 -3.75 -39.95
CA MET A 1 5.32 -3.72 -38.50
C MET A 1 6.29 -2.74 -37.85
N SER A 2 5.89 -1.99 -36.82
CA SER A 2 6.82 -1.07 -36.15
C SER A 2 7.81 -1.87 -35.28
N ALA A 3 9.03 -1.37 -35.12
CA ALA A 3 10.04 -1.99 -34.24
C ALA A 3 9.53 -2.24 -32.81
N PHE A 4 8.56 -1.44 -32.34
CA PHE A 4 7.89 -1.64 -31.05
C PHE A 4 7.01 -2.90 -31.00
N GLY A 5 6.41 -3.31 -32.12
CA GLY A 5 5.60 -4.53 -32.19
C GLY A 5 6.45 -5.80 -32.00
N GLU A 6 7.62 -5.85 -32.64
CA GLU A 6 8.57 -6.97 -32.50
C GLU A 6 9.14 -7.07 -31.08
N ILE A 7 9.41 -5.93 -30.43
CA ILE A 7 9.82 -5.93 -29.03
C ILE A 7 8.68 -6.42 -28.12
N ALA A 8 7.44 -5.95 -28.34
CA ALA A 8 6.29 -6.34 -27.52
C ALA A 8 6.00 -7.86 -27.59
N ASP A 9 6.25 -8.50 -28.74
CA ASP A 9 6.08 -9.95 -28.90
C ASP A 9 6.99 -10.77 -27.97
N ASN A 10 8.13 -10.23 -27.56
CA ASN A 10 9.02 -10.88 -26.59
C ASN A 10 8.48 -10.83 -25.14
N TYR A 11 7.47 -9.98 -24.86
CA TYR A 11 6.92 -9.74 -23.53
C TYR A 11 5.43 -10.07 -23.45
N ARG A 12 5.00 -11.17 -24.09
CA ARG A 12 3.62 -11.64 -23.98
C ARG A 12 3.28 -12.02 -22.54
N ALA A 13 2.09 -11.61 -22.09
CA ALA A 13 1.58 -11.93 -20.77
C ALA A 13 1.56 -13.45 -20.55
N LYS A 14 2.13 -13.90 -19.44
CA LYS A 14 2.10 -15.30 -19.00
C LYS A 14 1.11 -15.41 -17.84
N GLY A 15 -0.04 -16.05 -18.08
CA GLY A 15 -1.08 -16.26 -17.07
C GLY A 15 -2.24 -15.26 -17.17
N LYS A 16 -3.12 -15.31 -16.16
CA LYS A 16 -4.32 -14.49 -16.06
C LYS A 16 -4.06 -13.27 -15.17
N SER A 17 -4.47 -12.08 -15.61
CA SER A 17 -4.33 -10.82 -14.87
C SER A 17 -4.92 -10.88 -13.47
N GLU A 18 -6.04 -11.60 -13.32
CA GLU A 18 -6.77 -11.72 -12.05
C GLU A 18 -5.99 -12.54 -11.01
N ALA A 19 -5.01 -13.32 -11.46
CA ALA A 19 -4.13 -14.14 -10.63
C ALA A 19 -2.77 -13.46 -10.34
N ALA A 20 -2.57 -12.22 -10.82
CA ALA A 20 -1.34 -11.49 -10.53
C ALA A 20 -1.17 -11.28 -9.02
N ALA A 21 0.09 -11.35 -8.56
CA ALA A 21 0.40 -11.17 -7.15
C ALA A 21 -0.02 -9.77 -6.68
N VAL A 22 -0.58 -9.71 -5.47
CA VAL A 22 -0.96 -8.44 -4.86
C VAL A 22 0.31 -7.77 -4.32
N PRO A 23 0.64 -6.55 -4.77
CA PRO A 23 1.81 -5.84 -4.27
C PRO A 23 1.61 -5.50 -2.79
N ASP A 24 2.68 -5.65 -2.01
CA ASP A 24 2.74 -5.34 -0.59
C ASP A 24 4.02 -4.57 -0.25
N PHE A 25 4.22 -4.27 1.03
CA PHE A 25 5.37 -3.52 1.52
C PHE A 25 6.28 -4.40 2.38
N PRO A 26 7.56 -4.03 2.54
CA PRO A 26 8.44 -4.68 3.51
C PRO A 26 7.90 -4.68 4.95
N ASN A 27 7.06 -3.70 5.31
CA ASN A 27 6.32 -3.66 6.56
C ASN A 27 5.14 -2.69 6.48
N PHE A 28 4.13 -2.93 7.33
CA PHE A 28 2.92 -2.10 7.38
C PHE A 28 3.16 -0.64 7.75
N ARG A 29 4.18 -0.34 8.54
CA ARG A 29 4.49 1.05 8.91
C ARG A 29 4.89 1.85 7.67
N LEU A 30 5.73 1.29 6.80
CA LEU A 30 6.12 1.90 5.53
C LEU A 30 4.91 2.02 4.58
N GLY A 31 4.12 0.94 4.44
CA GLY A 31 2.92 0.98 3.60
C GLY A 31 1.93 2.07 4.01
N LEU A 32 1.70 2.24 5.32
CA LEU A 32 0.85 3.31 5.85
C LEU A 32 1.39 4.71 5.53
N ASN A 33 2.71 4.89 5.60
CA ASN A 33 3.36 6.15 5.27
C ASN A 33 3.22 6.49 3.77
N VAL A 34 3.52 5.52 2.91
CA VAL A 34 3.37 5.66 1.45
C VAL A 34 1.92 5.92 1.07
N ALA A 35 0.95 5.22 1.69
CA ALA A 35 -0.46 5.47 1.46
C ALA A 35 -0.89 6.89 1.83
N SER A 36 -0.34 7.45 2.91
CA SER A 36 -0.56 8.86 3.23
C SER A 36 0.02 9.78 2.16
N ALA A 37 1.27 9.54 1.74
CA ALA A 37 1.97 10.35 0.74
C ALA A 37 1.21 10.40 -0.60
N ASP A 38 0.73 9.24 -1.06
CA ASP A 38 -0.04 9.09 -2.30
C ASP A 38 -1.50 9.56 -2.17
N GLN A 39 -1.94 9.93 -0.97
CA GLN A 39 -3.34 10.18 -0.62
C GLN A 39 -4.24 9.03 -1.06
N ARG A 40 -3.98 7.83 -0.55
CA ARG A 40 -4.74 6.61 -0.84
C ARG A 40 -5.14 5.89 0.44
N VAL A 41 -6.17 5.07 0.32
CA VAL A 41 -6.59 4.11 1.34
C VAL A 41 -5.66 2.89 1.27
N ILE A 42 -5.28 2.36 2.43
CA ILE A 42 -4.50 1.11 2.55
C ILE A 42 -5.37 -0.01 3.12
N ILE A 43 -5.20 -1.21 2.57
CA ILE A 43 -5.92 -2.42 2.95
C ILE A 43 -4.95 -3.33 3.69
N LEU A 44 -5.23 -3.58 4.96
CA LEU A 44 -4.45 -4.49 5.79
C LEU A 44 -5.19 -5.83 5.92
N ILE A 45 -4.52 -6.90 5.48
CA ILE A 45 -4.96 -8.27 5.67
C ILE A 45 -4.12 -8.83 6.81
N SER A 46 -4.75 -9.20 7.92
CA SER A 46 -4.03 -9.81 9.03
C SER A 46 -4.65 -11.13 9.45
N GLY A 47 -3.82 -12.04 9.96
CA GLY A 47 -4.18 -13.40 10.34
C GLY A 47 -2.92 -14.26 10.49
N THR A 48 -3.08 -15.55 10.73
CA THR A 48 -2.00 -16.54 10.68
C THR A 48 -1.40 -16.65 9.28
N GLU A 49 -0.22 -17.26 9.15
CA GLU A 49 0.41 -17.52 7.85
C GLU A 49 -0.52 -18.30 6.90
N LYS A 50 -1.25 -19.29 7.44
CA LYS A 50 -2.21 -20.08 6.67
C LYS A 50 -3.36 -19.22 6.15
N GLU A 51 -3.96 -18.42 7.04
CA GLU A 51 -5.05 -17.49 6.70
C GLU A 51 -4.60 -16.48 5.63
N ILE A 52 -3.40 -15.90 5.77
CA ILE A 52 -2.86 -14.95 4.79
C ILE A 52 -2.60 -15.61 3.44
N LYS A 53 -2.02 -16.83 3.43
CA LYS A 53 -1.77 -17.58 2.20
C LYS A 53 -3.07 -17.87 1.44
N GLU A 54 -4.16 -18.18 2.15
CA GLU A 54 -5.48 -18.38 1.57
C GLU A 54 -6.08 -17.04 1.10
N ALA A 55 -5.99 -15.99 1.91
CA ALA A 55 -6.49 -14.66 1.57
C ALA A 55 -5.80 -14.05 0.34
N ARG A 56 -4.50 -14.31 0.12
CA ARG A 56 -3.79 -13.86 -1.09
C ARG A 56 -4.43 -14.37 -2.38
N LYS A 57 -4.99 -15.58 -2.37
CA LYS A 57 -5.68 -16.16 -3.54
C LYS A 57 -7.03 -15.50 -3.80
N SER A 58 -7.79 -15.20 -2.74
CA SER A 58 -9.11 -14.58 -2.88
C SER A 58 -9.02 -13.09 -3.19
N ILE A 59 -8.02 -12.40 -2.64
CA ILE A 59 -7.86 -10.96 -2.79
C ILE A 59 -7.21 -10.55 -4.11
N SER A 60 -6.43 -11.43 -4.75
CA SER A 60 -5.81 -11.15 -6.05
C SER A 60 -6.84 -10.81 -7.13
N ALA A 61 -7.96 -11.53 -7.16
CA ALA A 61 -9.04 -11.27 -8.10
C ALA A 61 -9.64 -9.86 -7.89
N VAL A 62 -9.75 -9.42 -6.63
CA VAL A 62 -10.28 -8.08 -6.31
C VAL A 62 -9.25 -6.99 -6.57
N SER A 63 -7.98 -7.19 -6.20
CA SER A 63 -6.93 -6.18 -6.38
C SER A 63 -6.60 -5.92 -7.84
N ASN A 64 -6.76 -6.94 -8.70
CA ASN A 64 -6.52 -6.84 -10.13
C ASN A 64 -7.79 -6.54 -10.94
N ASP A 65 -8.95 -6.34 -10.29
CA ASP A 65 -10.17 -5.90 -10.96
C ASP A 65 -9.93 -4.53 -11.63
N PRO A 66 -10.40 -4.30 -12.88
CA PRO A 66 -10.16 -3.05 -13.60
C PRO A 66 -10.61 -1.78 -12.87
N GLU A 67 -11.61 -1.88 -11.99
CA GLU A 67 -12.10 -0.74 -11.21
C GLU A 67 -11.29 -0.52 -9.92
N ILE A 68 -10.46 -1.48 -9.52
CA ILE A 68 -9.71 -1.48 -8.24
C ILE A 68 -8.20 -1.31 -8.45
N ILE A 69 -7.65 -1.90 -9.51
CA ILE A 69 -6.22 -1.98 -9.74
C ILE A 69 -5.54 -0.60 -9.65
N GLY A 70 -4.50 -0.52 -8.83
CA GLY A 70 -3.73 0.71 -8.60
C GLY A 70 -4.42 1.78 -7.75
N ARG A 71 -5.67 1.58 -7.28
CA ARG A 71 -6.37 2.58 -6.45
C ARG A 71 -6.07 2.46 -4.96
N PHE A 72 -5.68 1.28 -4.50
CA PHE A 72 -5.41 0.98 -3.09
C PHE A 72 -4.01 0.43 -2.92
N HIS A 73 -3.46 0.68 -1.74
CA HIS A 73 -2.28 -0.04 -1.25
C HIS A 73 -2.73 -1.25 -0.44
N TYR A 74 -1.91 -2.29 -0.43
CA TYR A 74 -2.20 -3.52 0.31
C TYR A 74 -1.02 -3.88 1.20
N ASP A 75 -1.30 -4.55 2.31
CA ASP A 75 -0.28 -5.19 3.11
C ASP A 75 -0.81 -6.40 3.87
N PHE A 76 0.09 -7.30 4.24
CA PHE A 76 -0.21 -8.58 4.87
C PHE A 76 0.63 -8.75 6.15
N GLU A 77 -0.03 -8.87 7.31
CA GLU A 77 0.67 -8.89 8.61
C GLU A 77 0.23 -10.09 9.47
N THR A 78 1.21 -10.91 9.86
CA THR A 78 0.98 -12.05 10.76
C THR A 78 1.03 -11.69 12.24
N ASP A 79 1.85 -10.72 12.62
CA ASP A 79 1.98 -10.26 14.01
C ASP A 79 1.11 -9.00 14.25
N PRO A 80 0.04 -9.07 15.05
CA PRO A 80 -0.78 -7.91 15.37
C PRO A 80 0.00 -6.74 16.02
N LYS A 81 1.16 -6.98 16.64
CA LYS A 81 1.96 -5.93 17.27
C LYS A 81 2.48 -4.91 16.26
N THR A 82 2.65 -5.28 14.99
CA THR A 82 3.19 -4.40 13.95
C THR A 82 2.26 -3.24 13.61
N TRP A 83 0.94 -3.41 13.81
CA TRP A 83 -0.06 -2.42 13.40
C TRP A 83 -1.01 -1.95 14.52
N THR A 84 -1.26 -2.77 15.56
CA THR A 84 -2.29 -2.45 16.57
C THR A 84 -2.02 -1.15 17.33
N GLY A 85 -0.75 -0.81 17.58
CA GLY A 85 -0.36 0.40 18.30
C GLY A 85 -0.57 1.70 17.53
N ILE A 86 -0.54 1.65 16.19
CA ILE A 86 -0.63 2.82 15.31
C ILE A 86 -2.02 3.01 14.68
N LEU A 87 -2.89 2.01 14.80
CA LEU A 87 -4.25 2.06 14.30
C LEU A 87 -5.26 2.37 15.41
N THR A 88 -6.38 2.98 15.02
CA THR A 88 -7.58 3.19 15.84
C THR A 88 -8.80 2.54 15.20
N GLY A 89 -9.88 2.32 15.95
CA GLY A 89 -11.09 1.61 15.47
C GLY A 89 -11.11 0.12 15.83
N SER A 90 -11.85 -0.69 15.07
CA SER A 90 -12.04 -2.12 15.37
C SER A 90 -10.81 -2.96 15.01
N LYS A 91 -10.02 -3.32 16.04
CA LYS A 91 -8.72 -4.02 15.92
C LYS A 91 -8.84 -5.55 15.97
N SER A 92 -9.78 -6.14 15.23
CA SER A 92 -9.83 -7.62 15.11
C SER A 92 -8.47 -8.16 14.66
N LYS A 93 -7.90 -9.13 15.37
CA LYS A 93 -6.56 -9.67 15.07
C LYS A 93 -6.49 -10.34 13.70
N SER A 94 -7.57 -11.02 13.30
CA SER A 94 -7.72 -11.59 11.96
C SER A 94 -8.79 -10.83 11.16
N GLY A 95 -8.61 -10.70 9.85
CA GLY A 95 -9.56 -10.04 8.94
C GLY A 95 -8.95 -8.96 8.05
N ILE A 96 -9.76 -8.49 7.11
CA ILE A 96 -9.46 -7.43 6.16
C ILE A 96 -9.87 -6.08 6.76
N LYS A 97 -8.95 -5.12 6.79
CA LYS A 97 -9.16 -3.79 7.37
C LYS A 97 -8.94 -2.74 6.30
N ILE A 98 -9.93 -1.88 6.13
CA ILE A 98 -9.85 -0.71 5.27
C ILE A 98 -9.41 0.47 6.13
N ILE A 99 -8.27 1.06 5.81
CA ILE A 99 -7.59 2.02 6.67
C ILE A 99 -7.37 3.33 5.92
N VAL A 100 -7.84 4.41 6.55
CA VAL A 100 -7.51 5.76 6.13
C VAL A 100 -6.28 6.22 6.93
N PRO A 101 -5.15 6.51 6.27
CA PRO A 101 -3.97 7.04 6.96
C PRO A 101 -4.23 8.45 7.49
N ASP A 102 -3.54 8.82 8.56
CA ASP A 102 -3.50 10.21 9.00
C ASP A 102 -2.67 11.08 8.04
N THR A 103 -2.68 12.40 8.27
CA THR A 103 -2.04 13.38 7.38
C THR A 103 -0.56 13.09 7.12
N TYR A 104 0.16 12.50 8.08
CA TYR A 104 1.60 12.26 7.96
C TYR A 104 1.97 10.76 7.88
N GLY A 105 0.98 9.87 7.76
CA GLY A 105 1.18 8.43 7.66
C GLY A 105 1.83 7.80 8.88
N GLN A 106 1.65 8.40 10.06
CA GLN A 106 2.18 7.91 11.33
C GLN A 106 1.18 7.01 12.05
N LYS A 107 -0.11 7.27 11.82
CA LYS A 107 -1.25 6.55 12.38
C LYS A 107 -2.32 6.33 11.32
N GLY A 108 -3.29 5.49 11.63
CA GLY A 108 -4.43 5.24 10.74
C GLY A 108 -5.72 4.99 11.49
N LYS A 109 -6.84 5.20 10.80
CA LYS A 109 -8.18 4.86 11.29
C LYS A 109 -8.75 3.73 10.47
N ILE A 110 -9.10 2.64 11.14
CA ILE A 110 -9.84 1.53 10.53
C ILE A 110 -11.28 2.02 10.32
N VAL A 111 -11.65 2.25 9.06
CA VAL A 111 -13.02 2.70 8.70
C VAL A 111 -13.97 1.53 8.49
N LYS A 112 -13.43 0.34 8.17
CA LYS A 112 -14.20 -0.89 8.05
C LYS A 112 -13.32 -2.10 8.35
N SER A 113 -13.89 -3.08 9.06
CA SER A 113 -13.31 -4.41 9.24
C SER A 113 -14.25 -5.46 8.65
N LEU A 114 -13.69 -6.45 7.97
CA LEU A 114 -14.39 -7.53 7.29
C LEU A 114 -13.70 -8.87 7.62
N PRO A 115 -14.44 -9.99 7.74
CA PRO A 115 -13.85 -11.33 7.82
C PRO A 115 -13.02 -11.68 6.57
N LEU A 116 -12.05 -12.58 6.69
CA LEU A 116 -11.21 -13.01 5.58
C LEU A 116 -12.00 -13.75 4.49
N GLU A 117 -13.11 -14.38 4.88
CA GLU A 117 -14.03 -15.16 4.03
C GLU A 117 -15.02 -14.26 3.27
N THR A 118 -14.84 -12.94 3.33
CA THR A 118 -15.71 -11.99 2.64
C THR A 118 -15.65 -12.23 1.13
N LYS A 119 -16.82 -12.45 0.51
CA LYS A 119 -16.94 -12.62 -0.94
C LYS A 119 -16.36 -11.42 -1.70
N ALA A 120 -15.72 -11.70 -2.84
CA ALA A 120 -15.06 -10.72 -3.69
C ALA A 120 -15.95 -9.49 -4.00
N GLU A 121 -17.19 -9.69 -4.43
CA GLU A 121 -18.14 -8.61 -4.74
C GLU A 121 -18.41 -7.67 -3.56
N LYS A 122 -18.57 -8.24 -2.37
CA LYS A 122 -18.81 -7.49 -1.14
C LYS A 122 -17.56 -6.71 -0.74
N LEU A 123 -16.37 -7.30 -0.92
CA LEU A 123 -15.11 -6.62 -0.69
C LEU A 123 -14.93 -5.45 -1.67
N LYS A 124 -15.11 -5.68 -2.98
CA LYS A 124 -15.05 -4.65 -4.03
C LYS A 124 -15.97 -3.47 -3.71
N THR A 125 -17.22 -3.74 -3.37
CA THR A 125 -18.20 -2.69 -3.00
C THR A 125 -17.73 -1.89 -1.78
N ALA A 126 -17.17 -2.57 -0.76
CA ALA A 126 -16.66 -1.90 0.44
C ALA A 126 -15.44 -1.03 0.13
N LEU A 127 -14.54 -1.49 -0.74
CA LEU A 127 -13.36 -0.73 -1.20
C LEU A 127 -13.78 0.53 -1.95
N LEU A 128 -14.65 0.40 -2.96
CA LEU A 128 -15.12 1.52 -3.77
C LEU A 128 -15.81 2.58 -2.90
N LYS A 129 -16.69 2.16 -1.98
CA LYS A 129 -17.37 3.08 -1.05
C LYS A 129 -16.39 3.80 -0.13
N ALA A 130 -15.39 3.10 0.38
CA ALA A 130 -14.36 3.71 1.23
C ALA A 130 -13.53 4.73 0.46
N ASN A 131 -13.15 4.42 -0.78
CA ASN A 131 -12.42 5.34 -1.65
C ASN A 131 -13.25 6.58 -2.02
N GLU A 132 -14.52 6.39 -2.38
CA GLU A 132 -15.43 7.51 -2.66
C GLU A 132 -15.57 8.45 -1.44
N THR A 133 -15.72 7.87 -0.26
CA THR A 133 -15.78 8.63 1.00
C THR A 133 -14.46 9.37 1.22
N PHE A 134 -13.33 8.68 1.07
CA PHE A 134 -12.00 9.26 1.26
C PHE A 134 -11.74 10.44 0.32
N VAL A 135 -12.09 10.32 -0.97
CA VAL A 135 -11.93 11.39 -1.96
C VAL A 135 -12.79 12.60 -1.62
N LYS A 136 -14.00 12.41 -1.08
CA LYS A 136 -14.88 13.51 -0.68
C LYS A 136 -14.45 14.20 0.61
N THR A 137 -13.88 13.46 1.56
CA THR A 137 -13.58 14.01 2.90
C THR A 137 -12.12 14.45 3.06
N THR A 138 -11.23 14.05 2.17
CA THR A 138 -9.79 14.32 2.31
C THR A 138 -9.38 15.51 1.46
N GLU A 139 -8.88 16.55 2.11
CA GLU A 139 -8.30 17.69 1.42
C GLU A 139 -7.02 17.31 0.68
N LYS A 140 -6.85 17.89 -0.51
CA LYS A 140 -5.63 17.69 -1.31
C LYS A 140 -4.43 18.31 -0.59
N LYS A 141 -3.35 17.56 -0.45
CA LYS A 141 -2.13 18.06 0.18
C LYS A 141 -1.43 19.06 -0.75
N ASN A 142 -1.09 20.23 -0.23
CA ASN A 142 -0.10 21.10 -0.83
C ASN A 142 1.28 20.74 -0.26
N TYR A 143 2.23 20.37 -1.13
CA TYR A 143 3.54 19.88 -0.71
C TYR A 143 4.29 20.87 0.20
N GLN A 144 4.36 22.14 -0.18
CA GLN A 144 5.10 23.15 0.59
C GLN A 144 4.50 23.35 1.98
N ASN A 145 3.18 23.51 2.06
CA ASN A 145 2.48 23.68 3.33
C ASN A 145 2.61 22.41 4.19
N HIS A 146 2.44 21.24 3.60
CA HIS A 146 2.54 19.96 4.28
C HIS A 146 3.91 19.74 4.93
N VAL A 147 4.99 20.01 4.19
CA VAL A 147 6.37 19.88 4.69
C VAL A 147 6.66 20.90 5.79
N GLN A 148 6.28 22.17 5.60
CA GLN A 148 6.48 23.20 6.61
C GLN A 148 5.73 22.89 7.91
N GLU A 149 4.46 22.49 7.81
CA GLU A 149 3.69 22.10 8.99
C GLU A 149 4.23 20.85 9.67
N GLY A 150 4.64 19.84 8.89
CA GLY A 150 5.25 18.62 9.43
C GLY A 150 6.51 18.92 10.23
N ARG A 151 7.38 19.79 9.70
CA ARG A 151 8.58 20.29 10.41
C ARG A 151 8.23 21.05 11.67
N ARG A 152 7.25 21.98 11.61
CA ARG A 152 6.80 22.76 12.77
C ARG A 152 6.22 21.86 13.87
N LYS A 153 5.50 20.80 13.49
CA LYS A 153 4.93 19.80 14.41
C LYS A 153 5.95 18.76 14.88
N GLY A 154 7.21 18.85 14.45
CA GLY A 154 8.27 17.92 14.84
C GLY A 154 8.05 16.49 14.32
N ILE A 155 7.28 16.31 13.25
CA ILE A 155 7.01 14.99 12.69
C ILE A 155 8.30 14.46 12.04
N LYS A 156 8.78 13.32 12.54
CA LYS A 156 9.97 12.63 12.03
C LYS A 156 9.59 11.28 11.46
N TRP A 157 10.17 10.96 10.32
CA TRP A 157 10.07 9.65 9.68
C TRP A 157 11.47 9.20 9.31
N THR A 158 11.83 7.98 9.74
CA THR A 158 13.08 7.34 9.37
C THR A 158 12.73 6.22 8.40
N MET A 159 13.26 6.30 7.18
CA MET A 159 13.06 5.24 6.20
C MET A 159 13.70 3.94 6.71
N PRO A 160 13.06 2.78 6.50
CA PRO A 160 13.66 1.50 6.84
C PRO A 160 14.79 1.09 5.89
N MET A 161 14.93 1.77 4.75
CA MET A 161 16.01 1.59 3.78
C MET A 161 17.00 2.76 3.88
N GLU A 162 18.28 2.43 3.72
CA GLU A 162 19.35 3.41 3.64
C GLU A 162 19.19 4.33 2.42
N PHE A 163 19.72 5.55 2.52
CA PHE A 163 19.62 6.54 1.45
C PHE A 163 20.83 6.47 0.52
N GLY A 164 20.58 6.32 -0.78
CA GLY A 164 21.57 6.49 -1.85
C GLY A 164 21.14 5.80 -3.15
N GLU A 165 22.06 5.70 -4.10
CA GLU A 165 21.86 5.06 -5.40
C GLU A 165 22.73 3.80 -5.46
N ASP A 166 22.27 2.75 -6.11
CA ASP A 166 23.09 1.61 -6.53
C ASP A 166 23.35 1.78 -8.03
N ARG A 167 24.50 2.36 -8.38
CA ARG A 167 24.80 2.78 -9.77
C ARG A 167 25.38 1.66 -10.61
N ASP A 168 26.00 0.68 -9.98
CA ASP A 168 26.60 -0.47 -10.65
C ASP A 168 25.74 -1.74 -10.59
N GLY A 169 24.65 -1.72 -9.81
CA GLY A 169 23.69 -2.81 -9.67
C GLY A 169 24.20 -3.94 -8.78
N ASP A 170 25.17 -3.68 -7.90
CA ASP A 170 25.76 -4.69 -7.01
C ASP A 170 24.92 -4.98 -5.75
N GLY A 171 23.80 -4.28 -5.59
CA GLY A 171 22.90 -4.38 -4.45
C GLY A 171 23.38 -3.66 -3.20
N LYS A 172 24.49 -2.90 -3.27
CA LYS A 172 24.98 -2.04 -2.20
C LYS A 172 24.75 -0.58 -2.58
N ILE A 173 24.54 0.23 -1.56
CA ILE A 173 24.33 1.66 -1.76
C ILE A 173 25.67 2.35 -1.96
N ASP A 174 25.80 3.05 -3.08
CA ASP A 174 26.90 3.95 -3.34
C ASP A 174 26.72 5.23 -2.52
N HIS A 175 27.56 5.39 -1.51
CA HIS A 175 27.61 6.64 -0.73
C HIS A 175 28.49 7.73 -1.37
N HIS A 176 28.88 7.58 -2.63
CA HIS A 176 29.70 8.58 -3.31
C HIS A 176 28.87 9.85 -3.55
N ALA A 177 29.13 10.88 -2.74
CA ALA A 177 28.60 12.22 -2.92
C ALA A 177 28.90 12.67 -4.36
N GLY A 178 27.83 12.88 -5.16
CA GLY A 178 27.95 13.46 -6.48
C GLY A 178 28.80 14.73 -6.39
N ARG A 179 29.93 14.73 -7.08
CA ARG A 179 30.83 15.89 -7.18
C ARG A 179 29.99 17.04 -7.73
N ARG A 180 29.64 18.02 -6.87
CA ARG A 180 28.97 19.25 -7.28
C ARG A 180 29.78 19.86 -8.42
N ARG A 181 29.21 19.91 -9.63
CA ARG A 181 29.64 20.82 -10.68
C ARG A 181 28.91 22.14 -10.49
#